data_AF-A0A1I8M7B0-F1
#
_entry.id   AF-A0A1I8M7B0-F1
#
_cell.length_a   1.000
_cell.length_b   1.000
_cell.length_c   1.000
_cell.angle_alpha   90.00
_cell.angle_beta   90.00
_cell.angle_gamma   90.00
#
_symmetry.space_group_name_H-M   'P 1'
#
loop_
_entity.id
_entity.type
_entity.pdbx_description
1 polymer ?
#
loop_
_entity_poly.entity_id
_entity_poly.type
_entity_poly.pdbx_seq_one_letter_code
_entity_poly.pdbx_strand_id
1 'polypeptide(L)'
;MPKIVELRQDRALIRSNFDGYKLSLEPVPLIRQELSAGPLKATPNDDQYSLLHVELFSMQNLLVVDPWSRNDSYFINNLGEILRCSYDENRGRPNPLQVVYRLVERNSVCDDDQPARPIWKPKGEYNYTFRFISEKYCVLCDGLKTLHILETGDRFKTQEWQKVASTAISGDNIDPAESNYVIYDARLDIIQEQKQISLALGHVQKVDSQTLEGGSTHFMYLHWAKLYLKEQQWQFEVLDTLEGKGSLYYCAFEPRSESLVISSNREFIWRSKKSNDEPVPEENVDDCKPQLHDKPENEISGFSWSQTDEDIVVKFNEIPDAERTDYNIKCVSNKITVKYKETILLDCELKEKIDHDLTTWTMENNFLQITLVKQDSGLYWPSLLANDLGPKENTDGKQQNCLPMEQQPIANLETPIEDCDFPMGMAEEEITISRYNLVSKSITHSVIMSSSPPLFTTSLRPGFPMAIATRQDVDCSLWLQQFNPSKPDEWSLRHEGNLHAFAYVQASKQQKKFMDCSPDLGYAIISESHRHVFLYKSKYDTASGLRNRNGPQVSIGKQHLITLEDAGEVLGLTTSNAVATLLTEKCVLFVQIDS
;
A
#
# COMPACT_ATOMS: atom_id res chain seq x y z
N MET A 1 24.04 6.86 8.32
CA MET A 1 23.16 5.71 8.04
C MET A 1 22.02 5.71 9.04
N PRO A 2 20.77 5.47 8.60
CA PRO A 2 19.61 5.42 9.48
C PRO A 2 19.72 4.24 10.47
N LYS A 3 19.14 4.36 11.66
CA LYS A 3 19.02 3.24 12.60
C LYS A 3 17.96 2.26 12.07
N ILE A 4 18.34 1.00 11.89
CA ILE A 4 17.38 -0.04 11.51
C ILE A 4 16.52 -0.42 12.71
N VAL A 5 15.20 -0.43 12.51
CA VAL A 5 14.20 -0.79 13.51
C VAL A 5 13.57 -2.12 13.14
N GLU A 6 13.67 -3.09 14.04
CA GLU A 6 13.04 -4.40 13.89
C GLU A 6 11.59 -4.38 14.39
N LEU A 7 10.68 -4.94 13.59
CA LEU A 7 9.31 -5.22 14.03
C LEU A 7 9.28 -6.49 14.87
N ARG A 8 9.18 -6.33 16.20
CA ARG A 8 9.16 -7.45 17.14
C ARG A 8 7.74 -7.69 17.65
N GLN A 9 7.14 -8.80 17.24
CA GLN A 9 5.81 -9.16 17.71
C GLN A 9 5.84 -9.52 19.20
N ASP A 10 4.92 -8.93 19.96
CA ASP A 10 4.63 -9.39 21.31
C ASP A 10 3.88 -10.73 21.27
N ARG A 11 4.54 -11.79 21.75
CA ARG A 11 3.98 -13.15 21.81
C ARG A 11 2.73 -13.25 22.67
N ALA A 12 2.54 -12.35 23.65
CA ALA A 12 1.33 -12.32 24.47
C ALA A 12 0.08 -11.92 23.67
N LEU A 13 0.27 -11.28 22.50
CA LEU A 13 -0.79 -10.81 21.61
C LEU A 13 -1.00 -11.72 20.40
N ILE A 14 -0.32 -12.87 20.34
CA ILE A 14 -0.46 -13.87 19.27
C ILE A 14 -1.22 -15.08 19.81
N ARG A 15 -2.12 -15.64 18.99
CA ARG A 15 -2.82 -16.91 19.29
C ARG A 15 -2.30 -18.01 18.37
N SER A 16 -1.43 -18.86 18.89
CA SER A 16 -0.82 -19.96 18.14
C SER A 16 -1.78 -21.10 17.80
N ASN A 17 -2.97 -21.15 18.40
CA ASN A 17 -3.98 -22.20 18.16
C ASN A 17 -5.17 -21.73 17.30
N PHE A 18 -4.98 -20.69 16.49
CA PHE A 18 -6.01 -20.18 15.58
C PHE A 18 -5.89 -20.86 14.20
N ASP A 19 -6.88 -21.68 13.85
CA ASP A 19 -6.86 -22.52 12.64
C ASP A 19 -7.52 -21.84 11.41
N GLY A 20 -7.87 -20.56 11.52
CA GLY A 20 -8.46 -19.78 10.45
C GLY A 20 -9.96 -19.53 10.60
N TYR A 21 -10.61 -19.17 9.49
CA TYR A 21 -12.01 -18.74 9.45
C TYR A 21 -12.91 -19.79 8.82
N LYS A 22 -14.12 -19.96 9.37
CA LYS A 22 -15.20 -20.73 8.74
C LYS A 22 -16.29 -19.80 8.23
N LEU A 23 -16.78 -20.08 7.03
CA LEU A 23 -17.91 -19.38 6.46
C LEU A 23 -19.15 -19.61 7.35
N SER A 24 -19.73 -18.51 7.80
CA SER A 24 -20.99 -18.46 8.52
C SER A 24 -22.10 -18.05 7.56
N LEU A 25 -23.21 -18.78 7.61
CA LEU A 25 -24.45 -18.46 6.88
C LEU A 25 -25.42 -17.64 7.74
N GLU A 26 -25.01 -17.27 8.96
CA GLU A 26 -25.79 -16.36 9.80
C GLU A 26 -25.94 -15.02 9.09
N PRO A 27 -27.17 -14.47 8.98
CA PRO A 27 -27.36 -13.19 8.32
C PRO A 27 -26.68 -12.08 9.13
N VAL A 28 -25.89 -11.24 8.45
CA VAL A 28 -25.37 -10.00 9.05
C VAL A 28 -26.32 -8.87 8.69
N PRO A 29 -26.92 -8.17 9.67
CA PRO A 29 -27.82 -7.07 9.36
C PRO A 29 -27.10 -5.97 8.57
N LEU A 30 -27.65 -5.63 7.41
CA LEU A 30 -27.18 -4.57 6.53
C LEU A 30 -28.28 -3.51 6.42
N ILE A 31 -28.10 -2.37 7.08
CA ILE A 31 -29.07 -1.28 7.03
C ILE A 31 -28.68 -0.31 5.91
N ARG A 32 -29.63 -0.05 5.01
CA ARG A 32 -29.46 0.87 3.88
C ARG A 32 -30.13 2.21 4.14
N GLN A 33 -29.39 3.29 3.90
CA GLN A 33 -29.88 4.66 3.96
C GLN A 33 -29.63 5.33 2.61
N GLU A 34 -30.70 5.65 1.88
CA GLU A 34 -30.59 6.28 0.56
C GLU A 34 -30.06 7.70 0.65
N LEU A 35 -29.28 8.10 -0.36
CA LEU A 35 -28.76 9.45 -0.48
C LEU A 35 -29.74 10.34 -1.25
N SER A 36 -30.03 11.53 -0.69
CA SER A 36 -30.73 12.59 -1.44
C SER A 36 -29.85 13.23 -2.52
N ALA A 37 -28.55 13.22 -2.29
CA ALA A 37 -27.51 13.80 -3.15
C ALA A 37 -26.28 12.89 -3.10
N GLY A 38 -25.78 12.49 -4.27
CA GLY A 38 -24.68 11.53 -4.37
C GLY A 38 -23.35 12.09 -3.83
N PRO A 39 -22.40 11.22 -3.45
CA PRO A 39 -21.10 11.66 -2.96
C PRO A 39 -20.32 12.42 -4.03
N LEU A 40 -19.55 13.42 -3.62
CA LEU A 40 -18.69 14.16 -4.53
C LEU A 40 -17.41 13.37 -4.80
N LYS A 41 -17.30 12.83 -6.00
CA LYS A 41 -16.13 12.09 -6.48
C LYS A 41 -15.51 12.82 -7.67
N ALA A 42 -14.20 13.05 -7.61
CA ALA A 42 -13.41 13.61 -8.68
C ALA A 42 -12.89 12.53 -9.63
N THR A 43 -12.57 12.93 -10.85
CA THR A 43 -12.10 12.03 -11.91
C THR A 43 -10.84 12.59 -12.56
N PRO A 44 -9.86 11.74 -12.93
CA PRO A 44 -8.65 12.20 -13.60
C PRO A 44 -8.96 12.83 -14.97
N ASN A 45 -8.06 13.70 -15.42
CA ASN A 45 -8.00 14.17 -16.81
C ASN A 45 -7.04 13.32 -17.65
N ASP A 46 -6.91 13.66 -18.94
CA ASP A 46 -6.11 12.88 -19.89
C ASP A 46 -4.59 12.91 -19.61
N ASP A 47 -4.11 13.91 -18.86
CA ASP A 47 -2.70 14.04 -18.45
C ASP A 47 -2.38 13.35 -17.11
N GLN A 48 -3.40 12.84 -16.41
CA GLN A 48 -3.27 12.20 -15.09
C GLN A 48 -3.37 10.66 -15.20
N TYR A 49 -2.42 10.05 -15.91
CA TYR A 49 -2.45 8.63 -16.25
C TYR A 49 -1.40 7.77 -15.52
N SER A 50 -0.50 8.37 -14.73
CA SER A 50 0.54 7.63 -14.02
C SER A 50 -0.01 6.74 -12.90
N LEU A 51 0.75 5.73 -12.46
CA LEU A 51 0.39 4.87 -11.32
C LEU A 51 0.03 5.69 -10.07
N LEU A 52 0.80 6.74 -9.76
CA LEU A 52 0.54 7.64 -8.64
C LEU A 52 -0.83 8.33 -8.75
N HIS A 53 -1.26 8.71 -9.96
CA HIS A 53 -2.59 9.27 -10.16
C HIS A 53 -3.67 8.20 -9.98
N VAL A 54 -3.46 6.99 -10.52
CA VAL A 54 -4.40 5.88 -10.36
C VAL A 54 -4.61 5.56 -8.87
N GLU A 55 -3.54 5.49 -8.09
CA GLU A 55 -3.59 5.30 -6.64
C GLU A 55 -4.35 6.44 -5.95
N LEU A 56 -4.00 7.70 -6.27
CA LEU A 56 -4.62 8.89 -5.68
C LEU A 56 -6.13 8.95 -5.92
N PHE A 57 -6.60 8.67 -7.14
CA PHE A 57 -8.02 8.74 -7.48
C PHE A 57 -8.82 7.49 -7.08
N SER A 58 -8.22 6.30 -7.19
CA SER A 58 -8.95 5.03 -7.04
C SER A 58 -8.99 4.53 -5.60
N MET A 59 -7.94 4.80 -4.82
CA MET A 59 -7.77 4.27 -3.46
C MET A 59 -8.15 5.28 -2.37
N GLN A 60 -8.54 6.49 -2.73
CA GLN A 60 -8.96 7.50 -1.76
C GLN A 60 -10.28 7.11 -1.09
N ASN A 61 -10.26 7.00 0.23
CA ASN A 61 -11.46 6.81 1.04
C ASN A 61 -12.21 8.14 1.20
N LEU A 62 -13.40 8.25 0.60
CA LEU A 62 -14.24 9.45 0.67
C LEU A 62 -15.10 9.52 1.95
N LEU A 63 -15.00 8.51 2.81
CA LEU A 63 -15.66 8.45 4.10
C LEU A 63 -14.62 8.59 5.22
N VAL A 64 -14.78 9.61 6.07
CA VAL A 64 -13.84 9.91 7.15
C VAL A 64 -14.52 9.65 8.49
N VAL A 65 -13.97 8.74 9.29
CA VAL A 65 -14.42 8.49 10.66
C VAL A 65 -13.97 9.60 11.59
N ASP A 66 -14.82 10.00 12.54
CA ASP A 66 -14.37 10.79 13.69
C ASP A 66 -13.68 9.88 14.70
N PRO A 67 -12.37 10.03 14.96
CA PRO A 67 -11.67 9.10 15.83
C PRO A 67 -12.09 9.25 17.31
N TRP A 68 -12.74 10.36 17.70
CA TRP A 68 -13.30 10.58 19.04
C TRP A 68 -14.77 10.13 19.16
N SER A 69 -15.47 9.94 18.04
CA SER A 69 -16.83 9.40 17.98
C SER A 69 -16.94 8.42 16.82
N ARG A 70 -16.44 7.19 17.02
CA ARG A 70 -16.22 6.23 15.92
C ARG A 70 -17.48 5.72 15.23
N ASN A 71 -18.64 5.93 15.84
CA ASN A 71 -19.93 5.62 15.21
C ASN A 71 -20.40 6.73 14.25
N ASP A 72 -19.66 7.83 14.21
CA ASP A 72 -19.89 8.93 13.29
C ASP A 72 -18.83 8.95 12.20
N SER A 73 -19.30 8.96 10.96
CA SER A 73 -18.49 9.10 9.77
C SER A 73 -19.02 10.21 8.88
N TYR A 74 -18.16 10.80 8.07
CA TYR A 74 -18.44 12.02 7.36
C TYR A 74 -18.00 11.92 5.90
N PHE A 75 -18.82 12.44 4.99
CA PHE A 75 -18.50 12.54 3.57
C PHE A 75 -19.03 13.84 2.99
N ILE A 76 -18.59 14.18 1.79
CA ILE A 76 -19.02 15.39 1.08
C ILE A 76 -19.88 14.98 -0.11
N ASN A 77 -21.06 15.58 -0.25
CA ASN A 77 -21.93 15.32 -1.40
C ASN A 77 -21.70 16.31 -2.55
N ASN A 78 -22.34 16.02 -3.67
CA ASN A 78 -22.33 16.86 -4.86
C ASN A 78 -23.03 18.22 -4.69
N LEU A 79 -23.60 18.55 -3.53
CA LEU A 79 -24.11 19.90 -3.20
C LEU A 79 -23.09 20.73 -2.39
N GLY A 80 -21.90 20.18 -2.14
CA GLY A 80 -20.89 20.83 -1.30
C GLY A 80 -21.22 20.80 0.18
N GLU A 81 -21.99 19.82 0.62
CA GLU A 81 -22.42 19.66 2.01
C GLU A 81 -21.56 18.59 2.66
N ILE A 82 -21.06 18.85 3.87
CA ILE A 82 -20.47 17.82 4.72
C ILE A 82 -21.64 17.14 5.44
N LEU A 83 -21.85 15.85 5.19
CA LEU A 83 -22.85 15.04 5.86
C LEU A 83 -22.24 14.17 6.93
N ARG A 84 -22.97 14.04 8.04
CA ARG A 84 -22.71 13.07 9.10
C ARG A 84 -23.59 11.84 8.92
N CYS A 85 -22.95 10.69 8.82
CA CYS A 85 -23.51 9.34 8.95
C CYS A 85 -23.29 8.88 10.39
N SER A 86 -24.35 8.70 11.17
CA SER A 86 -24.26 8.37 12.58
C SER A 86 -25.03 7.09 12.88
N TYR A 87 -24.42 6.20 13.65
CA TYR A 87 -25.05 4.96 14.10
C TYR A 87 -25.32 4.99 15.61
N ASP A 88 -26.58 4.77 16.01
CA ASP A 88 -26.97 4.68 17.42
C ASP A 88 -26.95 3.21 17.86
N GLU A 89 -25.90 2.83 18.58
CA GLU A 89 -25.71 1.48 19.12
C GLU A 89 -26.86 1.06 20.05
N ASN A 90 -27.39 1.97 20.87
CA ASN A 90 -28.44 1.64 21.83
C ASN A 90 -29.76 1.32 21.13
N ARG A 91 -30.02 1.96 19.99
CA ARG A 91 -31.21 1.73 19.17
C ARG A 91 -30.99 0.67 18.10
N GLY A 92 -29.75 0.26 17.84
CA GLY A 92 -29.40 -0.64 16.76
C GLY A 92 -29.82 -0.12 15.39
N ARG A 93 -29.71 1.19 15.13
CA ARG A 93 -30.09 1.78 13.83
C ARG A 93 -29.35 3.10 13.55
N PRO A 94 -29.18 3.48 12.29
CA PRO A 94 -28.62 4.77 11.94
C PRO A 94 -29.57 5.93 12.28
N ASN A 95 -28.99 7.07 12.64
CA ASN A 95 -29.69 8.35 12.69
C ASN A 95 -29.89 8.89 11.26
N PRO A 96 -30.85 9.81 11.05
CA PRO A 96 -30.96 10.52 9.78
C PRO A 96 -29.65 11.19 9.39
N LEU A 97 -29.32 11.21 8.09
CA LEU A 97 -28.18 11.98 7.58
C LEU A 97 -28.36 13.45 7.94
N GLN A 98 -27.31 14.06 8.47
CA GLN A 98 -27.33 15.45 8.90
C GLN A 98 -26.26 16.24 8.17
N VAL A 99 -26.65 17.37 7.58
CA VAL A 99 -25.68 18.34 7.07
C VAL A 99 -25.08 19.09 8.25
N VAL A 100 -23.76 18.99 8.42
CA VAL A 100 -23.03 19.69 9.48
C VAL A 100 -22.33 20.94 8.96
N TYR A 101 -22.09 21.07 7.66
CA TYR A 101 -21.45 22.24 7.08
C TYR A 101 -21.77 22.37 5.59
N ARG A 102 -21.73 23.61 5.07
CA ARG A 102 -21.92 23.92 3.64
C ARG A 102 -20.70 24.69 3.15
N LEU A 103 -20.04 24.16 2.12
CA LEU A 103 -18.83 24.75 1.54
C LEU A 103 -19.14 26.04 0.76
N VAL A 104 -20.32 26.13 0.16
CA VAL A 104 -20.78 27.30 -0.59
C VAL A 104 -21.79 28.08 0.26
N GLU A 105 -21.49 29.35 0.51
CA GLU A 105 -22.41 30.28 1.15
C GLU A 105 -23.54 30.62 0.15
N ARG A 106 -24.80 30.37 0.51
CA ARG A 106 -25.95 30.81 -0.29
C ARG A 106 -25.98 32.35 -0.23
N ASN A 107 -25.82 33.03 -1.35
CA ASN A 107 -25.98 34.48 -1.39
C ASN A 107 -27.44 34.84 -1.06
N SER A 108 -27.63 35.38 0.15
CA SER A 108 -28.90 35.50 0.86
C SER A 108 -29.79 36.67 0.42
N VAL A 109 -29.97 36.91 -0.88
CA VAL A 109 -30.88 37.98 -1.34
C VAL A 109 -31.89 37.54 -2.42
N CYS A 110 -31.64 36.48 -3.19
CA CYS A 110 -32.51 36.12 -4.32
C CYS A 110 -32.74 34.62 -4.55
N ASP A 111 -32.12 33.72 -3.79
CA ASP A 111 -31.95 32.30 -4.18
C ASP A 111 -32.67 31.28 -3.29
N ASP A 112 -33.50 31.71 -2.33
CA ASP A 112 -34.18 30.78 -1.40
C ASP A 112 -35.19 29.84 -2.09
N ASP A 113 -35.63 30.16 -3.30
CA ASP A 113 -36.54 29.34 -4.11
C ASP A 113 -35.84 28.49 -5.20
N GLN A 114 -34.51 28.60 -5.37
CA GLN A 114 -33.77 27.74 -6.31
C GLN A 114 -33.09 26.57 -5.57
N PRO A 115 -33.28 25.32 -6.02
CA PRO A 115 -32.55 24.19 -5.45
C PRO A 115 -31.04 24.41 -5.63
N ALA A 116 -30.26 24.12 -4.58
CA ALA A 116 -28.81 24.23 -4.61
C ALA A 116 -28.27 23.49 -5.85
N ARG A 117 -27.50 24.19 -6.69
CA ARG A 117 -26.96 23.59 -7.90
C ARG A 117 -25.87 22.58 -7.52
N PRO A 118 -25.83 21.40 -8.16
CA PRO A 118 -24.74 20.46 -7.95
C PRO A 118 -23.39 21.12 -8.26
N ILE A 119 -22.47 21.00 -7.32
CA ILE A 119 -21.05 21.24 -7.52
C ILE A 119 -20.52 20.07 -8.33
N TRP A 120 -20.13 20.35 -9.57
CA TRP A 120 -19.38 19.40 -10.39
C TRP A 120 -17.89 19.70 -10.25
N LYS A 121 -17.11 18.65 -10.00
CA LYS A 121 -15.64 18.70 -10.01
C LYS A 121 -15.16 18.55 -11.46
N PRO A 122 -14.49 19.56 -12.03
CA PRO A 122 -13.82 19.41 -13.32
C PRO A 122 -12.89 18.20 -13.34
N LYS A 123 -12.79 17.54 -14.50
CA LYS A 123 -11.78 16.50 -14.71
C LYS A 123 -10.40 17.08 -14.42
N GLY A 124 -9.61 16.39 -13.61
CA GLY A 124 -8.29 16.86 -13.21
C GLY A 124 -8.19 17.26 -11.74
N GLU A 125 -9.27 17.79 -11.16
CA GLU A 125 -9.24 18.24 -9.77
C GLU A 125 -9.19 17.07 -8.80
N TYR A 126 -8.60 17.27 -7.62
CA TYR A 126 -8.63 16.24 -6.58
C TYR A 126 -9.95 16.29 -5.80
N ASN A 127 -10.25 15.15 -5.16
CA ASN A 127 -11.31 15.07 -4.18
C ASN A 127 -10.98 15.96 -2.98
N TYR A 128 -12.03 16.40 -2.29
CA TYR A 128 -11.89 16.99 -0.98
C TYR A 128 -11.25 16.00 -0.01
N THR A 129 -10.41 16.51 0.88
CA THR A 129 -9.87 15.73 1.99
C THR A 129 -10.00 16.50 3.27
N PHE A 130 -10.27 15.80 4.36
CA PHE A 130 -10.24 16.44 5.67
C PHE A 130 -9.79 15.47 6.75
N ARG A 131 -9.27 16.06 7.83
CA ARG A 131 -8.74 15.35 9.00
C ARG A 131 -9.23 16.02 10.27
N PHE A 132 -9.69 15.22 11.22
CA PHE A 132 -9.97 15.69 12.57
C PHE A 132 -8.66 15.84 13.33
N ILE A 133 -8.31 17.06 13.70
CA ILE A 133 -7.05 17.38 14.39
C ILE A 133 -7.22 17.52 15.91
N SER A 134 -8.47 17.61 16.38
CA SER A 134 -8.84 17.51 17.80
C SER A 134 -10.33 17.17 17.96
N GLU A 135 -10.82 17.10 19.20
CA GLU A 135 -12.24 17.01 19.54
C GLU A 135 -13.09 18.17 19.02
N LYS A 136 -12.45 19.30 18.69
CA LYS A 136 -13.13 20.56 18.34
C LYS A 136 -12.79 21.09 16.97
N TYR A 137 -11.77 20.57 16.31
CA TYR A 137 -11.26 21.13 15.06
C TYR A 137 -11.04 20.07 13.99
N CYS A 138 -11.35 20.46 12.76
CA CYS A 138 -11.08 19.74 11.54
C CYS A 138 -10.37 20.66 10.54
N VAL A 139 -9.45 20.11 9.75
CA VAL A 139 -8.87 20.81 8.61
C VAL A 139 -9.33 20.12 7.33
N LEU A 140 -9.78 20.91 6.38
CA LEU A 140 -10.28 20.45 5.09
C LEU A 140 -9.49 21.11 3.96
N CYS A 141 -9.07 20.32 2.97
CA CYS A 141 -8.56 20.79 1.69
C CYS A 141 -9.61 20.57 0.62
N ASP A 142 -9.78 21.57 -0.24
CA ASP A 142 -10.74 21.56 -1.34
C ASP A 142 -10.35 20.69 -2.53
N GLY A 143 -9.19 20.03 -2.47
CA GLY A 143 -8.63 19.27 -3.58
C GLY A 143 -7.99 20.16 -4.66
N LEU A 144 -7.82 21.46 -4.39
CA LEU A 144 -7.23 22.45 -5.28
C LEU A 144 -6.10 23.19 -4.59
N LYS A 145 -6.36 24.37 -4.00
CA LYS A 145 -5.38 25.23 -3.33
C LYS A 145 -5.93 25.86 -2.06
N THR A 146 -7.08 25.44 -1.54
CA THR A 146 -7.70 26.08 -0.37
C THR A 146 -7.72 25.13 0.81
N LEU A 147 -7.26 25.63 1.95
CA LEU A 147 -7.41 24.99 3.25
C LEU A 147 -8.45 25.74 4.07
N HIS A 148 -9.35 24.99 4.69
CA HIS A 148 -10.35 25.48 5.63
C HIS A 148 -10.08 24.89 7.01
N ILE A 149 -10.07 25.74 8.03
CA ILE A 149 -10.10 25.30 9.44
C ILE A 149 -11.55 25.41 9.90
N LEU A 150 -12.12 24.29 10.32
CA LEU A 150 -13.49 24.18 10.79
C LEU A 150 -13.51 23.87 12.29
N GLU A 151 -14.31 24.60 13.05
CA GLU A 151 -14.67 24.27 14.43
C GLU A 151 -15.90 23.36 14.40
N THR A 152 -15.73 22.14 14.92
CA THR A 152 -16.74 21.08 14.85
C THR A 152 -17.71 21.08 16.02
N GLY A 153 -17.53 22.01 16.97
CA GLY A 153 -18.35 22.14 18.18
C GLY A 153 -18.38 20.87 19.05
N ASP A 154 -19.45 20.70 19.81
CA ASP A 154 -19.72 19.47 20.55
C ASP A 154 -20.32 18.43 19.59
N ARG A 155 -19.48 17.50 19.11
CA ARG A 155 -19.87 16.50 18.12
C ARG A 155 -20.94 15.52 18.62
N PHE A 156 -21.17 15.39 19.94
CA PHE A 156 -22.28 14.60 20.48
C PHE A 156 -23.63 15.30 20.35
N LYS A 157 -23.66 16.64 20.30
CA LYS A 157 -24.89 17.44 20.26
C LYS A 157 -25.32 17.87 18.86
N THR A 158 -24.75 17.27 17.81
CA THR A 158 -25.14 17.49 16.41
C THR A 158 -25.25 18.98 16.07
N GLN A 159 -24.13 19.71 16.23
CA GLN A 159 -24.06 21.15 15.94
C GLN A 159 -23.55 21.39 14.52
N GLU A 160 -24.00 22.49 13.90
CA GLU A 160 -23.40 22.98 12.66
C GLU A 160 -21.96 23.43 12.94
N TRP A 161 -21.06 23.03 12.06
CA TRP A 161 -19.65 23.42 12.11
C TRP A 161 -19.49 24.85 11.65
N GLN A 162 -18.47 25.52 12.18
CA GLN A 162 -18.18 26.91 11.89
C GLN A 162 -16.81 27.04 11.21
N LYS A 163 -16.75 27.83 10.13
CA LYS A 163 -15.49 28.16 9.48
C LYS A 163 -14.71 29.14 10.35
N VAL A 164 -13.57 28.70 10.86
CA VAL A 164 -12.64 29.53 11.66
C VAL A 164 -11.77 30.36 10.73
N ALA A 165 -11.23 29.74 9.69
CA ALA A 165 -10.34 30.39 8.73
C ALA A 165 -10.32 29.68 7.38
N SER A 166 -9.90 30.40 6.37
CA SER A 166 -9.63 29.90 5.02
C SER A 166 -8.31 30.48 4.54
N THR A 167 -7.40 29.65 4.07
CA THR A 167 -6.07 30.06 3.63
C THR A 167 -5.72 29.36 2.32
N ALA A 168 -5.10 30.08 1.39
CA ALA A 168 -4.58 29.51 0.16
C ALA A 168 -3.24 28.80 0.41
N ILE A 169 -3.05 27.66 -0.26
CA ILE A 169 -1.80 26.93 -0.33
C ILE A 169 -0.90 27.70 -1.31
N SER A 170 -0.02 28.52 -0.73
CA SER A 170 0.89 29.41 -1.45
C SER A 170 2.08 29.75 -0.58
N GLY A 171 3.21 30.10 -1.18
CA GLY A 171 4.41 30.55 -0.46
C GLY A 171 5.64 30.41 -1.33
N ASP A 172 6.78 30.89 -0.83
CA ASP A 172 8.03 30.96 -1.61
C ASP A 172 8.54 29.58 -2.07
N ASN A 173 8.15 28.51 -1.38
CA ASN A 173 8.56 27.12 -1.65
C ASN A 173 7.55 26.32 -2.50
N ILE A 174 6.49 26.96 -3.00
CA ILE A 174 5.48 26.36 -3.87
C ILE A 174 5.50 27.11 -5.20
N ASP A 175 5.63 26.39 -6.31
CA ASP A 175 5.45 27.01 -7.63
C ASP A 175 3.99 27.50 -7.76
N PRO A 176 3.74 28.78 -8.11
CA PRO A 176 2.40 29.30 -8.36
C PRO A 176 1.56 28.47 -9.35
N ALA A 177 2.18 27.68 -10.23
CA ALA A 177 1.51 26.76 -11.15
C ALA A 177 1.10 25.42 -10.51
N GLU A 178 1.78 24.94 -9.46
CA GLU A 178 1.43 23.71 -8.75
C GLU A 178 0.02 23.81 -8.19
N SER A 179 -0.81 22.79 -8.37
CA SER A 179 -2.21 22.76 -7.92
C SER A 179 -2.65 21.33 -7.62
N ASN A 180 -3.84 21.19 -7.04
CA ASN A 180 -4.44 19.93 -6.61
C ASN A 180 -3.69 19.30 -5.44
N TYR A 181 -4.15 19.58 -4.22
CA TYR A 181 -3.54 19.05 -3.01
C TYR A 181 -4.46 18.08 -2.26
N VAL A 182 -3.86 17.08 -1.62
CA VAL A 182 -4.51 16.11 -0.73
C VAL A 182 -3.88 16.20 0.66
N ILE A 183 -4.69 16.14 1.73
CA ILE A 183 -4.17 16.02 3.10
C ILE A 183 -3.92 14.55 3.40
N TYR A 184 -2.65 14.16 3.56
CA TYR A 184 -2.30 12.82 4.03
C TYR A 184 -2.45 12.71 5.56
N ASP A 185 -1.83 13.63 6.30
CA ASP A 185 -1.97 13.74 7.76
C ASP A 185 -1.95 15.21 8.22
N ALA A 186 -2.54 15.44 9.40
CA ALA A 186 -2.60 16.74 10.04
C ALA A 186 -2.61 16.61 11.56
N ARG A 187 -1.92 17.53 12.25
CA ARG A 187 -1.77 17.52 13.72
C ARG A 187 -1.92 18.90 14.30
N LEU A 188 -2.70 19.02 15.38
CA LEU A 188 -2.77 20.23 16.18
C LEU A 188 -1.79 20.13 17.34
N ASP A 189 -0.83 21.04 17.36
CA ASP A 189 0.16 21.21 18.42
C ASP A 189 -0.08 22.56 19.14
N ILE A 190 0.28 22.63 20.42
CA ILE A 190 0.29 23.89 21.18
C ILE A 190 1.73 24.15 21.60
N ILE A 191 2.37 25.12 20.96
CA ILE A 191 3.77 25.48 21.17
C ILE A 191 3.80 26.90 21.73
N GLN A 192 4.40 27.09 22.91
CA GLN A 192 4.48 28.40 23.57
C GLN A 192 3.11 29.11 23.68
N GLU A 193 2.07 28.37 24.09
CA GLU A 193 0.67 28.83 24.19
C GLU A 193 0.00 29.25 22.86
N GLN A 194 0.66 29.03 21.71
CA GLN A 194 0.10 29.28 20.39
C GLN A 194 -0.31 27.97 19.72
N LYS A 195 -1.50 27.98 19.09
CA LYS A 195 -1.99 26.86 18.28
C LYS A 195 -1.20 26.83 16.97
N GLN A 196 -0.66 25.68 16.64
CA GLN A 196 -0.03 25.38 15.36
C GLN A 196 -0.63 24.10 14.80
N ILE A 197 -0.90 24.07 13.50
CA ILE A 197 -1.33 22.87 12.80
C ILE A 197 -0.24 22.47 11.82
N SER A 198 0.33 21.30 12.01
CA SER A 198 1.27 20.69 11.06
C SER A 198 0.50 19.89 10.01
N LEU A 199 0.90 20.01 8.74
CA LEU A 199 0.20 19.44 7.59
C LEU A 199 1.18 18.71 6.68
N ALA A 200 0.81 17.49 6.27
CA ALA A 200 1.47 16.74 5.19
C ALA A 200 0.57 16.81 3.96
N LEU A 201 0.88 17.73 3.05
CA LEU A 201 0.09 17.97 1.84
C LEU A 201 0.76 17.31 0.64
N GLY A 202 0.02 16.49 -0.08
CA GLY A 202 0.52 15.78 -1.24
C GLY A 202 0.00 16.32 -2.56
N HIS A 203 0.80 16.23 -3.61
CA HIS A 203 0.32 16.30 -4.98
C HIS A 203 1.21 15.47 -5.92
N VAL A 204 0.70 15.19 -7.12
CA VAL A 204 1.45 14.48 -8.17
C VAL A 204 1.72 15.47 -9.27
N GLN A 205 2.97 15.56 -9.71
CA GLN A 205 3.37 16.45 -10.79
C GLN A 205 4.16 15.69 -11.84
N LYS A 206 3.83 15.99 -13.10
CA LYS A 206 4.55 15.54 -14.28
C LYS A 206 5.74 16.46 -14.53
N VAL A 207 6.91 15.88 -14.65
CA VAL A 207 8.16 16.56 -14.97
C VAL A 207 8.66 15.99 -16.29
N ASP A 208 8.63 16.83 -17.33
CA ASP A 208 9.12 16.46 -18.65
C ASP A 208 10.66 16.41 -18.64
N SER A 209 11.22 15.31 -19.16
CA SER A 209 12.67 15.16 -19.28
C SER A 209 13.21 16.12 -20.32
N GLN A 210 14.31 16.79 -20.00
CA GLN A 210 15.02 17.67 -20.94
C GLN A 210 15.86 16.90 -21.97
N THR A 211 15.90 15.56 -21.90
CA THR A 211 16.66 14.71 -22.82
C THR A 211 15.93 14.51 -24.16
N LEU A 212 16.71 14.27 -25.23
CA LEU A 212 16.26 14.16 -26.63
C LEU A 212 15.22 13.06 -26.90
N GLU A 213 14.96 12.15 -25.94
CA GLU A 213 14.01 11.03 -26.09
C GLU A 213 12.57 11.33 -25.60
N GLY A 214 12.28 12.55 -25.11
CA GLY A 214 10.89 13.01 -24.92
C GLY A 214 10.08 12.25 -23.86
N GLY A 215 10.73 11.67 -22.85
CA GLY A 215 10.05 11.00 -21.73
C GLY A 215 9.54 11.98 -20.68
N SER A 216 8.42 11.67 -20.02
CA SER A 216 7.92 12.39 -18.85
C SER A 216 7.92 11.50 -17.61
N THR A 217 8.37 12.03 -16.48
CA THR A 217 8.36 11.31 -15.20
C THR A 217 7.36 11.95 -14.25
N HIS A 218 6.77 11.14 -13.37
CA HIS A 218 5.82 11.63 -12.38
C HIS A 218 6.41 11.49 -10.99
N PHE A 219 6.24 12.54 -10.18
CA PHE A 219 6.72 12.58 -8.80
C PHE A 219 5.55 12.85 -7.85
N MET A 220 5.57 12.18 -6.71
CA MET A 220 4.79 12.53 -5.53
C MET A 220 5.57 13.59 -4.75
N TYR A 221 4.95 14.75 -4.56
CA TYR A 221 5.47 15.86 -3.76
C TYR A 221 4.69 15.94 -2.46
N LEU A 222 5.39 15.77 -1.33
CA LEU A 222 4.87 15.88 0.03
C LEU A 222 5.40 17.14 0.67
N HIS A 223 4.58 18.19 0.69
CA HIS A 223 4.88 19.43 1.39
C HIS A 223 4.64 19.27 2.88
N TRP A 224 5.68 19.54 3.66
CA TRP A 224 5.58 19.69 5.09
C TRP A 224 5.27 21.13 5.40
N ALA A 225 4.01 21.41 5.70
CA ALA A 225 3.51 22.75 5.94
C ALA A 225 3.07 22.96 7.39
N LYS A 226 2.95 24.22 7.78
CA LYS A 226 2.34 24.63 9.04
C LYS A 226 1.32 25.73 8.81
N LEU A 227 0.23 25.67 9.56
CA LEU A 227 -0.65 26.80 9.82
C LEU A 227 -0.39 27.27 11.25
N TYR A 228 -0.14 28.55 11.45
CA TYR A 228 0.07 29.11 12.79
C TYR A 228 -0.70 30.40 12.96
N LEU A 229 -1.12 30.66 14.19
CA LEU A 229 -1.88 31.86 14.51
C LEU A 229 -0.93 33.02 14.84
N LYS A 230 -0.84 34.01 13.95
CA LYS A 230 -0.09 35.25 14.16
C LYS A 230 -1.05 36.43 14.10
N GLU A 231 -1.03 37.29 15.13
CA GLU A 231 -1.90 38.49 15.17
C GLU A 231 -3.39 38.19 14.94
N GLN A 232 -3.89 37.07 15.50
CA GLN A 232 -5.26 36.55 15.31
C GLN A 232 -5.62 36.11 13.88
N GLN A 233 -4.65 36.00 12.97
CA GLN A 233 -4.85 35.46 11.63
C GLN A 233 -4.04 34.18 11.43
N TRP A 234 -4.65 33.21 10.76
CA TRP A 234 -3.96 31.98 10.39
C TRP A 234 -3.07 32.24 9.18
N GLN A 235 -1.78 31.97 9.35
CA GLN A 235 -0.78 32.06 8.29
C GLN A 235 -0.33 30.67 7.87
N PHE A 236 -0.15 30.48 6.57
CA PHE A 236 0.32 29.24 5.97
C PHE A 236 1.77 29.39 5.53
N GLU A 237 2.57 28.36 5.78
CA GLU A 237 3.98 28.31 5.41
C GLU A 237 4.39 26.87 5.09
N VAL A 238 5.06 26.66 3.96
CA VAL A 238 5.74 25.39 3.66
C VAL A 238 7.16 25.43 4.21
N LEU A 239 7.46 24.49 5.10
CA LEU A 239 8.77 24.36 5.74
C LEU A 239 9.77 23.67 4.81
N ASP A 240 9.31 22.66 4.07
CA ASP A 240 10.09 21.96 3.03
C ASP A 240 9.18 21.02 2.23
N THR A 241 9.76 20.39 1.20
CA THR A 241 9.08 19.39 0.37
C THR A 241 9.92 18.13 0.23
N LEU A 242 9.30 16.97 0.40
CA LEU A 242 9.84 15.66 0.08
C LEU A 242 9.33 15.24 -1.30
N GLU A 243 10.21 14.78 -2.19
CA GLU A 243 9.84 14.32 -3.52
C GLU A 243 10.25 12.86 -3.75
N GLY A 244 9.38 12.06 -4.34
CA GLY A 244 9.62 10.64 -4.58
C GLY A 244 8.90 10.12 -5.82
N LYS A 245 9.47 9.10 -6.48
CA LYS A 245 8.85 8.43 -7.65
C LYS A 245 7.98 7.22 -7.26
N GLY A 246 8.08 6.78 -6.01
CA GLY A 246 7.40 5.58 -5.50
C GLY A 246 5.98 5.82 -5.01
N SER A 247 5.22 4.74 -4.92
CA SER A 247 3.88 4.69 -4.31
C SER A 247 3.95 5.02 -2.83
N LEU A 248 2.95 5.75 -2.33
CA LEU A 248 2.90 6.20 -0.93
C LEU A 248 1.92 5.35 -0.11
N TYR A 249 2.43 4.33 0.56
CA TYR A 249 1.62 3.37 1.32
C TYR A 249 1.24 3.86 2.72
N TYR A 250 2.05 4.74 3.32
CA TYR A 250 1.81 5.32 4.64
C TYR A 250 2.41 6.72 4.71
N CYS A 251 1.72 7.64 5.38
CA CYS A 251 2.22 8.99 5.66
C CYS A 251 1.53 9.50 6.92
N ALA A 252 2.28 9.63 8.02
CA ALA A 252 1.75 10.18 9.27
C ALA A 252 2.84 10.86 10.10
N PHE A 253 2.47 11.94 10.77
CA PHE A 253 3.31 12.61 11.73
C PHE A 253 3.48 11.79 13.01
N GLU A 254 4.62 11.97 13.65
CA GLU A 254 4.77 11.65 15.06
C GLU A 254 3.90 12.57 15.93
N PRO A 255 3.63 12.22 17.20
CA PRO A 255 2.78 13.02 18.09
C PRO A 255 3.14 14.50 18.28
N ARG A 256 4.38 14.94 17.97
CA ARG A 256 4.83 16.35 18.01
C ARG A 256 5.12 16.95 16.64
N SER A 257 4.85 16.22 15.57
CA SER A 257 5.06 16.70 14.20
C SER A 257 6.49 17.18 13.91
N GLU A 258 7.51 16.60 14.59
CA GLU A 258 8.94 16.89 14.33
C GLU A 258 9.53 15.94 13.29
N SER A 259 8.93 14.75 13.15
CA SER A 259 9.26 13.75 12.14
C SER A 259 8.00 13.29 11.41
N LEU A 260 8.16 13.01 10.12
CA LEU A 260 7.13 12.42 9.26
C LEU A 260 7.56 10.99 8.92
N VAL A 261 6.69 10.02 9.18
CA VAL A 261 6.94 8.61 8.88
C VAL A 261 6.25 8.28 7.57
N ILE A 262 7.03 7.78 6.61
CA ILE A 262 6.58 7.46 5.25
C ILE A 262 6.88 6.00 4.95
N SER A 263 5.92 5.30 4.35
CA SER A 263 6.18 4.00 3.71
C SER A 263 6.06 4.10 2.20
N SER A 264 7.07 3.60 1.49
CA SER A 264 7.20 3.69 0.04
C SER A 264 8.14 2.60 -0.49
N ASN A 265 7.98 2.23 -1.75
CA ASN A 265 8.91 1.38 -2.51
C ASN A 265 10.13 2.15 -3.06
N ARG A 266 10.11 3.49 -3.00
CA ARG A 266 11.26 4.34 -3.34
C ARG A 266 11.47 5.42 -2.30
N GLU A 267 12.72 5.77 -2.03
CA GLU A 267 13.07 6.82 -1.08
C GLU A 267 12.55 8.19 -1.55
N PHE A 268 12.16 9.04 -0.58
CA PHE A 268 11.83 10.44 -0.81
C PHE A 268 13.03 11.32 -0.48
N ILE A 269 13.27 12.34 -1.30
CA ILE A 269 14.42 13.24 -1.14
C ILE A 269 13.92 14.63 -0.76
N TRP A 270 14.64 15.32 0.13
CA TRP A 270 14.35 16.71 0.45
C TRP A 270 14.69 17.62 -0.72
N ARG A 271 13.73 18.40 -1.19
CA ARG A 271 13.92 19.35 -2.30
C ARG A 271 15.00 20.39 -1.96
N SER A 272 15.06 20.84 -0.71
CA SER A 272 16.10 21.75 -0.19
C SER A 272 17.54 21.21 -0.25
N LYS A 273 17.72 19.88 -0.29
CA LYS A 273 19.03 19.26 -0.49
C LYS A 273 19.45 19.29 -1.94
N LYS A 274 18.51 19.09 -2.88
CA LYS A 274 18.80 19.20 -4.31
C LYS A 274 19.19 20.61 -4.76
N SER A 275 18.70 21.64 -4.08
CA SER A 275 19.01 23.04 -4.43
C SER A 275 20.38 23.54 -3.91
N ASN A 276 21.01 22.85 -2.96
CA ASN A 276 22.30 23.24 -2.38
C ASN A 276 23.50 22.50 -2.98
N ASP A 277 23.25 21.39 -3.68
CA ASP A 277 24.26 20.76 -4.53
C ASP A 277 24.06 21.31 -5.96
N GLU A 278 25.06 22.01 -6.51
CA GLU A 278 25.17 22.12 -7.96
C GLU A 278 25.02 20.70 -8.55
N PRO A 279 24.39 20.53 -9.72
CA PRO A 279 24.11 19.21 -10.26
C PRO A 279 25.42 18.47 -10.48
N VAL A 280 25.79 17.63 -9.51
CA VAL A 280 26.59 16.45 -9.79
C VAL A 280 25.66 15.65 -10.71
N PRO A 281 26.03 15.41 -11.98
CA PRO A 281 25.23 14.54 -12.81
C PRO A 281 25.03 13.26 -12.02
N GLU A 282 23.77 12.90 -11.78
CA GLU A 282 23.43 11.56 -11.32
C GLU A 282 24.23 10.63 -12.24
N GLU A 283 25.18 9.87 -11.68
CA GLU A 283 25.82 8.81 -12.44
C GLU A 283 24.67 7.94 -12.93
N ASN A 284 24.47 7.99 -14.25
CA ASN A 284 23.39 7.29 -14.92
C ASN A 284 23.46 5.83 -14.50
N VAL A 285 22.52 5.41 -13.64
CA VAL A 285 22.00 4.05 -13.70
C VAL A 285 21.01 4.05 -14.85
N ASP A 286 21.52 4.31 -16.05
CA ASP A 286 20.77 4.09 -17.27
C ASP A 286 20.91 2.61 -17.62
N ASP A 287 19.75 2.01 -17.83
CA ASP A 287 19.52 0.93 -18.77
C ASP A 287 20.48 1.03 -19.96
N CYS A 288 21.55 0.24 -19.92
CA CYS A 288 22.28 -0.10 -21.12
C CYS A 288 21.37 -0.99 -21.98
N LYS A 289 20.52 -0.38 -22.81
CA LYS A 289 20.31 -0.91 -24.16
C LYS A 289 21.67 -0.87 -24.85
N PRO A 290 22.28 -1.99 -25.23
CA PRO A 290 23.49 -1.92 -26.03
C PRO A 290 23.08 -1.43 -27.42
N GLN A 291 23.44 -0.19 -27.72
CA GLN A 291 23.71 0.18 -29.10
C GLN A 291 24.83 -0.72 -29.63
N LEU A 292 24.67 -1.14 -30.89
CA LEU A 292 25.66 -1.83 -31.69
C LEU A 292 27.05 -1.21 -31.46
N HIS A 293 27.91 -1.94 -30.74
CA HIS A 293 29.35 -1.76 -30.78
C HIS A 293 29.99 -3.14 -30.99
N ASP A 294 31.02 -3.11 -31.82
CA ASP A 294 31.66 -4.24 -32.45
C ASP A 294 32.01 -5.38 -31.49
N LYS A 295 31.70 -6.60 -31.94
CA LYS A 295 31.98 -7.86 -31.27
C LYS A 295 33.46 -7.94 -30.83
N PRO A 296 33.76 -8.24 -29.56
CA PRO A 296 34.99 -8.96 -29.26
C PRO A 296 34.88 -10.37 -29.86
N GLU A 297 35.83 -10.74 -30.71
CA GLU A 297 35.80 -11.96 -31.56
C GLU A 297 35.79 -13.32 -30.83
N ASN A 298 35.53 -13.42 -29.52
CA ASN A 298 35.70 -14.67 -28.76
C ASN A 298 34.64 -14.95 -27.66
N GLU A 299 33.38 -14.51 -27.78
CA GLU A 299 32.29 -15.00 -26.91
C GLU A 299 31.76 -16.37 -27.34
N ILE A 300 31.66 -17.31 -26.40
CA ILE A 300 31.07 -18.63 -26.65
C ILE A 300 29.55 -18.47 -26.65
N SER A 301 28.96 -18.40 -27.83
CA SER A 301 27.51 -18.22 -28.05
C SER A 301 26.85 -19.53 -28.52
N GLY A 302 25.54 -19.70 -28.25
CA GLY A 302 24.76 -20.87 -28.69
C GLY A 302 23.93 -21.56 -27.59
N PHE A 303 24.00 -21.08 -26.36
CA PHE A 303 23.20 -21.55 -25.24
C PHE A 303 22.81 -20.38 -24.32
N SER A 304 21.83 -20.61 -23.45
CA SER A 304 21.48 -19.75 -22.32
C SER A 304 21.51 -20.57 -21.04
N TRP A 305 21.68 -19.94 -19.89
CA TRP A 305 21.67 -20.66 -18.62
C TRP A 305 21.04 -19.85 -17.50
N SER A 306 20.51 -20.52 -16.48
CA SER A 306 19.94 -19.94 -15.27
C SER A 306 20.31 -20.82 -14.08
N GLN A 307 20.33 -20.28 -12.86
CA GLN A 307 20.59 -21.07 -11.67
C GLN A 307 19.56 -20.85 -10.56
N THR A 308 19.55 -21.80 -9.63
CA THR A 308 18.94 -21.71 -8.31
C THR A 308 20.02 -21.98 -7.26
N ASP A 309 19.64 -22.06 -5.98
CA ASP A 309 20.57 -22.43 -4.92
C ASP A 309 21.11 -23.86 -5.07
N GLU A 310 20.39 -24.74 -5.76
CA GLU A 310 20.72 -26.17 -5.88
C GLU A 310 21.16 -26.56 -7.31
N ASP A 311 20.46 -26.04 -8.32
CA ASP A 311 20.60 -26.50 -9.71
C ASP A 311 21.00 -25.38 -10.69
N ILE A 312 21.63 -25.78 -11.79
CA ILE A 312 21.95 -24.93 -12.95
C ILE A 312 21.30 -25.55 -14.18
N VAL A 313 20.53 -24.77 -14.92
CA VAL A 313 19.88 -25.19 -16.16
C VAL A 313 20.57 -24.54 -17.35
N VAL A 314 21.04 -25.33 -18.30
CA VAL A 314 21.68 -24.90 -19.55
C VAL A 314 20.80 -25.30 -20.72
N LYS A 315 20.36 -24.33 -21.54
CA LYS A 315 19.50 -24.53 -22.70
C LYS A 315 20.22 -24.16 -23.99
N PHE A 316 20.29 -25.09 -24.94
CA PHE A 316 20.86 -24.83 -26.27
C PHE A 316 19.77 -24.41 -27.25
N ASN A 317 20.13 -23.58 -28.23
CA ASN A 317 19.21 -23.13 -29.27
C ASN A 317 18.68 -24.32 -30.11
N GLU A 318 17.46 -24.15 -30.65
CA GLU A 318 16.78 -25.16 -31.45
C GLU A 318 17.60 -25.56 -32.70
N ILE A 319 17.78 -26.86 -32.92
CA ILE A 319 18.34 -27.41 -34.16
C ILE A 319 17.20 -28.16 -34.88
N PRO A 320 16.76 -27.71 -36.06
CA PRO A 320 15.71 -28.38 -36.82
C PRO A 320 16.08 -29.85 -37.09
N ASP A 321 15.11 -30.75 -36.91
CA ASP A 321 15.21 -32.20 -37.17
C ASP A 321 16.27 -32.96 -36.32
N ALA A 322 16.62 -32.45 -35.14
CA ALA A 322 17.54 -33.12 -34.23
C ALA A 322 16.86 -34.24 -33.42
N GLU A 323 17.39 -35.46 -33.48
CA GLU A 323 16.93 -36.58 -32.67
C GLU A 323 17.79 -36.78 -31.42
N ARG A 324 17.23 -37.41 -30.37
CA ARG A 324 17.92 -37.62 -29.09
C ARG A 324 19.25 -38.37 -29.25
N THR A 325 19.34 -39.27 -30.23
CA THR A 325 20.55 -40.07 -30.52
C THR A 325 21.68 -39.28 -31.17
N ASP A 326 21.41 -38.06 -31.66
CA ASP A 326 22.41 -37.21 -32.32
C ASP A 326 23.26 -36.42 -31.32
N TYR A 327 22.88 -36.39 -30.04
CA TYR A 327 23.60 -35.68 -28.97
C TYR A 327 24.47 -36.62 -28.14
N ASN A 328 25.69 -36.18 -27.84
CA ASN A 328 26.60 -36.83 -26.90
C ASN A 328 27.00 -35.82 -25.83
N ILE A 329 26.46 -35.99 -24.63
CA ILE A 329 26.65 -35.10 -23.48
C ILE A 329 27.47 -35.86 -22.44
N LYS A 330 28.58 -35.26 -22.02
CA LYS A 330 29.43 -35.77 -20.96
C LYS A 330 29.66 -34.65 -19.94
N CYS A 331 29.29 -34.93 -18.70
CA CYS A 331 29.53 -34.06 -17.57
C CYS A 331 30.46 -34.79 -16.61
N VAL A 332 31.49 -34.10 -16.15
CA VAL A 332 32.38 -34.54 -15.05
C VAL A 332 32.39 -33.41 -14.01
N SER A 333 32.98 -33.69 -12.83
CA SER A 333 32.87 -32.83 -11.64
C SER A 333 33.07 -31.33 -11.89
N ASN A 334 33.89 -30.89 -12.85
CA ASN A 334 34.09 -29.47 -13.17
C ASN A 334 34.11 -29.16 -14.68
N LYS A 335 33.55 -30.02 -15.53
CA LYS A 335 33.61 -29.83 -16.99
C LYS A 335 32.37 -30.37 -17.68
N ILE A 336 31.88 -29.60 -18.65
CA ILE A 336 30.76 -29.98 -19.51
C ILE A 336 31.23 -30.09 -20.97
N THR A 337 30.89 -31.20 -21.61
CA THR A 337 31.11 -31.42 -23.05
C THR A 337 29.78 -31.81 -23.71
N VAL A 338 29.32 -30.99 -24.65
CA VAL A 338 28.11 -31.20 -25.45
C VAL A 338 28.50 -31.29 -26.92
N LYS A 339 28.18 -32.41 -27.56
CA LYS A 339 28.40 -32.62 -29.00
C LYS A 339 27.08 -32.93 -29.68
N TYR A 340 26.91 -32.38 -30.89
CA TYR A 340 25.86 -32.76 -31.82
C TYR A 340 26.53 -33.37 -33.06
N LYS A 341 26.30 -34.66 -33.30
CA LYS A 341 27.02 -35.46 -34.31
C LYS A 341 28.55 -35.34 -34.13
N GLU A 342 29.26 -34.82 -35.12
CA GLU A 342 30.71 -34.59 -35.06
C GLU A 342 31.09 -33.16 -34.63
N THR A 343 30.10 -32.27 -34.42
CA THR A 343 30.32 -30.87 -34.04
C THR A 343 30.27 -30.69 -32.52
N ILE A 344 31.25 -29.98 -31.97
CA ILE A 344 31.30 -29.64 -30.55
C ILE A 344 30.50 -28.35 -30.35
N LEU A 345 29.43 -28.42 -29.55
CA LEU A 345 28.59 -27.26 -29.21
C LEU A 345 29.11 -26.54 -27.97
N LEU A 346 29.66 -27.29 -27.00
CA LEU A 346 30.28 -26.74 -25.80
C LEU A 346 31.33 -27.73 -25.30
N ASP A 347 32.54 -27.28 -24.99
CA ASP A 347 33.56 -28.08 -24.30
C ASP A 347 34.39 -27.18 -23.39
N CYS A 348 33.93 -26.97 -22.15
CA CYS A 348 34.48 -25.96 -21.26
C CYS A 348 34.48 -26.41 -19.80
N GLU A 349 35.40 -25.86 -19.03
CA GLU A 349 35.42 -26.00 -17.58
C GLU A 349 34.36 -25.09 -16.95
N LEU A 350 33.61 -25.67 -16.02
CA LEU A 350 32.57 -25.00 -15.25
C LEU A 350 33.20 -24.16 -14.13
N LYS A 351 32.51 -23.12 -13.68
CA LYS A 351 33.01 -22.20 -12.66
C LYS A 351 33.35 -22.91 -11.35
N GLU A 352 32.47 -23.81 -10.91
CA GLU A 352 32.66 -24.63 -9.72
C GLU A 352 32.25 -26.08 -9.98
N LYS A 353 32.27 -26.90 -8.92
CA LYS A 353 31.98 -28.33 -9.04
C LYS A 353 30.49 -28.65 -9.06
N ILE A 354 30.15 -29.68 -9.82
CA ILE A 354 28.82 -30.26 -9.94
C ILE A 354 28.83 -31.73 -9.49
N ASP A 355 27.67 -32.20 -9.04
CA ASP A 355 27.41 -33.63 -8.90
C ASP A 355 27.04 -34.22 -10.27
N HIS A 356 28.03 -34.82 -10.91
CA HIS A 356 27.86 -35.44 -12.23
C HIS A 356 26.95 -36.66 -12.23
N ASP A 357 26.72 -37.32 -11.07
CA ASP A 357 25.83 -38.50 -10.98
C ASP A 357 24.36 -38.08 -10.96
N LEU A 358 24.07 -36.86 -10.50
CA LEU A 358 22.73 -36.27 -10.44
C LEU A 358 22.40 -35.37 -11.64
N THR A 359 23.37 -35.12 -12.53
CA THR A 359 23.17 -34.32 -13.73
C THR A 359 22.25 -35.04 -14.72
N THR A 360 21.20 -34.36 -15.15
CA THR A 360 20.22 -34.89 -16.12
C THR A 360 20.15 -34.04 -17.37
N TRP A 361 19.66 -34.62 -18.47
CA TRP A 361 19.37 -33.86 -19.69
C TRP A 361 18.10 -34.38 -20.35
N THR A 362 17.34 -33.45 -20.91
CA THR A 362 16.06 -33.71 -21.57
C THR A 362 16.02 -33.01 -22.93
N MET A 363 15.15 -33.53 -23.81
CA MET A 363 14.88 -32.94 -25.12
C MET A 363 13.37 -32.72 -25.19
N GLU A 364 12.95 -31.46 -25.18
CA GLU A 364 11.55 -31.04 -25.26
C GLU A 364 11.42 -30.05 -26.42
N ASN A 365 10.38 -30.19 -27.25
CA ASN A 365 10.06 -29.25 -28.35
C ASN A 365 11.29 -28.78 -29.17
N ASN A 366 12.16 -29.72 -29.60
CA ASN A 366 13.40 -29.49 -30.37
C ASN A 366 14.53 -28.67 -29.71
N PHE A 367 14.47 -28.38 -28.41
CA PHE A 367 15.61 -27.79 -27.70
C PHE A 367 16.22 -28.77 -26.69
N LEU A 368 17.55 -28.70 -26.53
CA LEU A 368 18.29 -29.48 -25.55
C LEU A 368 18.40 -28.70 -24.24
N GLN A 369 17.95 -29.32 -23.15
CA GLN A 369 18.10 -28.79 -21.80
C GLN A 369 18.96 -29.74 -20.95
N ILE A 370 19.95 -29.18 -20.25
CA ILE A 370 20.82 -29.90 -19.32
C ILE A 370 20.64 -29.28 -17.94
N THR A 371 20.36 -30.11 -16.94
CA THR A 371 20.25 -29.70 -15.54
C THR A 371 21.45 -30.26 -14.78
N LEU A 372 22.33 -29.38 -14.32
CA LEU A 372 23.52 -29.68 -13.53
C LEU A 372 23.19 -29.42 -12.06
N VAL A 373 23.52 -30.36 -11.18
CA VAL A 373 23.31 -30.20 -9.73
C VAL A 373 24.60 -29.69 -9.09
N LYS A 374 24.56 -28.61 -8.30
CA LYS A 374 25.74 -28.05 -7.64
C LYS A 374 26.25 -29.02 -6.56
N GLN A 375 27.57 -29.20 -6.47
CA GLN A 375 28.14 -30.04 -5.40
C GLN A 375 28.01 -29.36 -4.02
N ASP A 376 28.12 -28.03 -3.97
CA ASP A 376 27.93 -27.21 -2.78
C ASP A 376 26.65 -26.37 -2.93
N SER A 377 25.55 -26.84 -2.33
CA SER A 377 24.25 -26.16 -2.34
C SER A 377 24.33 -24.79 -1.64
N GLY A 378 23.71 -23.77 -2.23
CA GLY A 378 23.69 -22.39 -1.74
C GLY A 378 24.83 -21.50 -2.25
N LEU A 379 25.74 -22.04 -3.07
CA LEU A 379 26.80 -21.25 -3.70
C LEU A 379 26.30 -20.62 -5.00
N TYR A 380 26.29 -19.28 -5.07
CA TYR A 380 25.92 -18.54 -6.27
C TYR A 380 27.08 -18.47 -7.28
N TRP A 381 26.81 -18.81 -8.54
CA TRP A 381 27.80 -18.79 -9.62
C TRP A 381 27.69 -17.47 -10.40
N PRO A 382 28.68 -16.58 -10.36
CA PRO A 382 28.62 -15.32 -11.13
C PRO A 382 28.72 -15.53 -12.66
N SER A 383 29.15 -16.72 -13.09
CA SER A 383 29.26 -17.15 -14.47
C SER A 383 29.17 -18.68 -14.56
N LEU A 384 28.73 -19.23 -15.69
CA LEU A 384 28.68 -20.68 -15.89
C LEU A 384 30.08 -21.29 -16.10
N LEU A 385 30.91 -20.60 -16.88
CA LEU A 385 32.22 -21.08 -17.33
C LEU A 385 33.35 -20.43 -16.54
N ALA A 386 34.39 -21.20 -16.22
CA ALA A 386 35.53 -20.71 -15.43
C ALA A 386 36.29 -19.55 -16.09
N ASN A 387 36.24 -19.45 -17.42
CA ASN A 387 36.91 -18.42 -18.20
C ASN A 387 36.08 -17.13 -18.37
N ASP A 388 34.87 -17.07 -17.82
CA ASP A 388 33.95 -15.93 -17.92
C ASP A 388 33.61 -15.48 -19.36
N LEU A 389 33.82 -16.36 -20.36
CA LEU A 389 33.54 -16.11 -21.80
C LEU A 389 32.17 -16.63 -22.27
N GLY A 390 31.31 -17.05 -21.34
CA GLY A 390 29.95 -17.53 -21.61
C GLY A 390 28.89 -16.40 -21.55
N PRO A 391 27.67 -16.67 -22.03
CA PRO A 391 26.56 -15.73 -21.96
C PRO A 391 26.20 -15.42 -20.49
N LYS A 392 25.64 -14.23 -20.24
CA LYS A 392 25.13 -13.86 -18.91
C LYS A 392 23.92 -14.72 -18.52
N GLU A 393 23.67 -14.84 -17.23
CA GLU A 393 22.55 -15.61 -16.69
C GLU A 393 21.20 -15.07 -17.20
N ASN A 394 20.29 -15.97 -17.56
CA ASN A 394 18.96 -15.68 -18.04
C ASN A 394 17.96 -15.75 -16.87
N THR A 395 17.50 -14.59 -16.40
CA THR A 395 16.53 -14.45 -15.30
C THR A 395 15.06 -14.55 -15.74
N ASP A 396 14.77 -14.78 -17.03
CA ASP A 396 13.39 -14.97 -17.54
C ASP A 396 12.84 -16.38 -17.24
N GLY A 397 12.45 -16.60 -15.98
CA GLY A 397 11.79 -17.82 -15.51
C GLY A 397 10.26 -17.78 -15.65
N LYS A 398 9.70 -17.80 -16.86
CA LYS A 398 8.27 -18.14 -17.05
C LYS A 398 8.12 -19.67 -17.17
N GLN A 399 7.87 -20.37 -16.06
CA GLN A 399 7.40 -21.75 -16.13
C GLN A 399 5.88 -21.78 -16.38
N GLN A 400 5.47 -22.22 -17.56
CA GLN A 400 4.11 -22.68 -17.83
C GLN A 400 3.89 -24.02 -17.14
N ASN A 401 3.29 -24.04 -15.95
CA ASN A 401 2.76 -25.27 -15.36
C ASN A 401 1.23 -25.29 -15.49
N CYS A 402 0.76 -26.07 -16.47
CA CYS A 402 -0.63 -26.52 -16.55
C CYS A 402 -0.79 -27.76 -15.65
N LEU A 403 -1.46 -27.64 -14.50
CA LEU A 403 -2.17 -28.77 -13.90
C LEU A 403 -3.51 -28.31 -13.28
N PRO A 404 -4.58 -29.12 -13.37
CA PRO A 404 -5.93 -28.73 -12.93
C PRO A 404 -6.06 -28.76 -11.41
N MET A 405 -6.67 -27.72 -10.86
CA MET A 405 -6.89 -27.51 -9.43
C MET A 405 -8.10 -28.33 -8.93
N GLU A 406 -7.84 -29.42 -8.21
CA GLU A 406 -8.75 -29.95 -7.19
C GLU A 406 -8.02 -29.92 -5.84
N GLN A 407 -8.22 -28.85 -5.07
CA GLN A 407 -7.69 -28.74 -3.71
C GLN A 407 -8.77 -29.11 -2.69
N GLN A 408 -8.49 -30.15 -1.90
CA GLN A 408 -9.05 -30.30 -0.56
C GLN A 408 -8.13 -29.55 0.44
N PRO A 409 -8.68 -28.99 1.54
CA PRO A 409 -7.90 -28.19 2.47
C PRO A 409 -6.97 -29.09 3.30
N ILE A 410 -5.66 -28.82 3.27
CA ILE A 410 -4.70 -29.40 4.22
C ILE A 410 -4.44 -28.38 5.32
N ALA A 411 -4.68 -28.82 6.56
CA ALA A 411 -4.29 -28.14 7.78
C ALA A 411 -2.80 -28.41 8.03
N ASN A 412 -1.98 -27.36 7.96
CA ASN A 412 -0.77 -27.11 8.76
C ASN A 412 -0.13 -25.80 8.24
N LEU A 413 -0.24 -24.72 9.03
CA LEU A 413 0.29 -23.40 8.70
C LEU A 413 1.81 -23.33 8.98
N GLU A 414 2.59 -23.89 8.07
CA GLU A 414 3.95 -23.42 7.74
C GLU A 414 4.04 -23.46 6.22
N THR A 415 3.40 -22.49 5.57
CA THR A 415 3.24 -22.48 4.10
C THR A 415 4.33 -21.60 3.48
N PRO A 416 5.07 -22.08 2.46
CA PRO A 416 5.91 -21.21 1.64
C PRO A 416 5.05 -20.15 0.94
N ILE A 417 5.65 -18.96 0.74
CA ILE A 417 5.04 -17.80 0.07
C ILE A 417 4.57 -18.22 -1.33
N GLU A 418 3.31 -17.97 -1.68
CA GLU A 418 2.72 -18.35 -2.97
C GLU A 418 2.80 -17.20 -4.00
N ASP A 419 2.78 -17.49 -5.30
CA ASP A 419 2.87 -16.47 -6.37
C ASP A 419 1.77 -15.37 -6.29
N CYS A 420 0.67 -15.64 -5.60
CA CYS A 420 -0.40 -14.68 -5.33
C CYS A 420 -0.07 -13.67 -4.22
N ASP A 421 1.04 -13.86 -3.51
CA ASP A 421 1.51 -13.00 -2.41
C ASP A 421 2.30 -11.78 -2.91
N PHE A 422 2.75 -11.80 -4.17
CA PHE A 422 3.46 -10.69 -4.78
C PHE A 422 2.50 -9.87 -5.65
N PRO A 423 2.36 -8.56 -5.42
CA PRO A 423 1.71 -7.69 -6.40
C PRO A 423 2.46 -7.81 -7.72
N MET A 424 1.77 -8.19 -8.81
CA MET A 424 2.39 -8.30 -10.14
C MET A 424 3.23 -7.06 -10.44
N GLY A 425 4.55 -7.25 -10.67
CA GLY A 425 5.46 -6.20 -11.12
C GLY A 425 6.17 -5.38 -10.04
N MET A 426 6.05 -5.73 -8.75
CA MET A 426 6.73 -5.02 -7.63
C MET A 426 7.92 -5.81 -7.04
N ALA A 427 8.33 -6.91 -7.68
CA ALA A 427 9.28 -7.87 -7.10
C ALA A 427 10.73 -7.35 -6.95
N GLU A 428 11.06 -6.19 -7.50
CA GLU A 428 12.44 -5.67 -7.55
C GLU A 428 12.69 -4.48 -6.60
N GLU A 429 11.65 -3.87 -6.02
CA GLU A 429 11.81 -2.66 -5.18
C GLU A 429 11.54 -2.96 -3.70
N GLU A 430 12.56 -2.76 -2.86
CA GLU A 430 12.46 -2.91 -1.41
C GLU A 430 11.54 -1.86 -0.80
N ILE A 431 10.51 -2.30 -0.08
CA ILE A 431 9.60 -1.38 0.61
C ILE A 431 10.20 -1.03 1.96
N THR A 432 10.20 0.26 2.30
CA THR A 432 10.69 0.73 3.60
C THR A 432 9.62 1.52 4.33
N ILE A 433 9.72 1.56 5.65
CA ILE A 433 9.04 2.54 6.50
C ILE A 433 10.13 3.42 7.11
N SER A 434 10.24 4.66 6.65
CA SER A 434 11.34 5.55 6.99
C SER A 434 10.85 6.79 7.74
N ARG A 435 11.58 7.18 8.79
CA ARG A 435 11.31 8.35 9.62
C ARG A 435 12.14 9.53 9.15
N TYR A 436 11.49 10.50 8.50
CA TYR A 436 12.07 11.73 7.99
C TYR A 436 12.01 12.81 9.06
N ASN A 437 13.17 13.26 9.54
CA ASN A 437 13.22 14.33 10.54
C ASN A 437 13.38 15.70 9.88
N LEU A 438 12.53 16.65 10.26
CA LEU A 438 12.50 17.98 9.65
C LEU A 438 13.75 18.81 9.99
N VAL A 439 14.27 18.69 11.20
CA VAL A 439 15.39 19.52 11.68
C VAL A 439 16.70 19.06 11.05
N SER A 440 16.98 17.76 11.06
CA SER A 440 18.20 17.20 10.49
C SER A 440 18.13 17.00 8.97
N LYS A 441 16.94 17.11 8.37
CA LYS A 441 16.67 16.83 6.95
C LYS A 441 17.21 15.47 6.52
N SER A 442 17.09 14.47 7.37
CA SER A 442 17.62 13.12 7.13
C SER A 442 16.67 12.05 7.61
N ILE A 443 16.84 10.85 7.05
CA ILE A 443 16.19 9.65 7.57
C ILE A 443 16.94 9.23 8.83
N THR A 444 16.26 9.22 9.98
CA THR A 444 16.90 8.85 11.25
C THR A 444 16.70 7.37 11.60
N HIS A 445 15.57 6.80 11.19
CA HIS A 445 15.22 5.40 11.41
C HIS A 445 14.54 4.83 10.17
N SER A 446 14.77 3.54 9.92
CA SER A 446 14.11 2.79 8.85
C SER A 446 13.74 1.40 9.30
N VAL A 447 12.56 0.94 8.92
CA VAL A 447 12.18 -0.46 8.92
C VAL A 447 12.29 -0.94 7.48
N ILE A 448 13.09 -1.98 7.29
CA ILE A 448 13.17 -2.68 6.01
C ILE A 448 12.02 -3.69 5.98
N MET A 449 11.16 -3.55 4.99
CA MET A 449 10.17 -4.57 4.66
C MET A 449 10.69 -5.39 3.47
N SER A 450 10.05 -6.53 3.21
CA SER A 450 10.22 -7.23 1.94
C SER A 450 9.46 -6.50 0.83
N SER A 451 9.13 -7.19 -0.25
CA SER A 451 8.33 -6.66 -1.37
C SER A 451 6.83 -6.50 -1.07
N SER A 452 6.37 -6.78 0.16
CA SER A 452 4.96 -6.58 0.53
C SER A 452 4.76 -5.23 1.23
N PRO A 453 3.91 -4.32 0.69
CA PRO A 453 3.58 -3.08 1.38
C PRO A 453 2.79 -3.36 2.67
N PRO A 454 2.65 -2.36 3.56
CA PRO A 454 1.61 -2.38 4.57
C PRO A 454 0.25 -2.74 3.95
N LEU A 455 -0.47 -3.66 4.58
CA LEU A 455 -1.75 -4.16 4.09
C LEU A 455 -2.82 -3.06 4.09
N PHE A 456 -2.88 -2.29 5.17
CA PHE A 456 -3.76 -1.12 5.31
C PHE A 456 -3.29 -0.27 6.49
N THR A 457 -3.99 0.84 6.73
CA THR A 457 -3.74 1.73 7.87
C THR A 457 -5.07 2.01 8.56
N THR A 458 -5.06 2.09 9.90
CA THR A 458 -6.30 2.33 10.65
C THR A 458 -6.05 3.17 11.90
N SER A 459 -7.05 3.91 12.35
CA SER A 459 -6.95 4.59 13.63
C SER A 459 -7.34 3.60 14.72
N LEU A 460 -6.44 3.29 15.67
CA LEU A 460 -6.80 2.49 16.85
C LEU A 460 -7.27 3.37 18.02
N ARG A 461 -6.70 4.57 18.16
CA ARG A 461 -6.98 5.47 19.28
C ARG A 461 -7.01 6.92 18.82
N PRO A 462 -7.99 7.74 19.24
CA PRO A 462 -8.00 9.17 18.94
C PRO A 462 -6.72 9.86 19.43
N GLY A 463 -6.23 10.81 18.64
CA GLY A 463 -5.00 11.55 18.94
C GLY A 463 -3.69 10.79 18.70
N PHE A 464 -3.71 9.50 18.35
CA PHE A 464 -2.51 8.75 17.96
C PHE A 464 -2.32 8.74 16.44
N PRO A 465 -1.09 8.52 15.92
CA PRO A 465 -0.86 8.21 14.51
C PRO A 465 -1.67 7.00 14.06
N MET A 466 -1.97 6.94 12.76
CA MET A 466 -2.60 5.76 12.17
C MET A 466 -1.69 4.55 12.42
N ALA A 467 -2.27 3.44 12.86
CA ALA A 467 -1.58 2.17 12.96
C ALA A 467 -1.26 1.62 11.58
N ILE A 468 -0.11 0.96 11.47
CA ILE A 468 0.36 0.30 10.27
C ILE A 468 0.00 -1.17 10.40
N ALA A 469 -0.73 -1.71 9.44
CA ALA A 469 -1.03 -3.14 9.38
C ALA A 469 -0.03 -3.84 8.46
N THR A 470 0.78 -4.76 8.98
CA THR A 470 1.75 -5.50 8.18
C THR A 470 1.46 -7.00 8.20
N ARG A 471 1.81 -7.69 7.11
CA ARG A 471 1.85 -9.14 7.08
C ARG A 471 2.97 -9.63 7.99
N GLN A 472 2.66 -10.60 8.84
CA GLN A 472 3.62 -11.34 9.65
C GLN A 472 3.22 -12.82 9.56
N ASP A 473 3.88 -13.54 8.66
CA ASP A 473 3.48 -14.90 8.27
C ASP A 473 2.03 -14.93 7.74
N VAL A 474 1.13 -15.66 8.40
CA VAL A 474 -0.30 -15.75 8.05
C VAL A 474 -1.16 -14.66 8.72
N ASP A 475 -0.61 -14.01 9.74
CA ASP A 475 -1.30 -13.03 10.57
C ASP A 475 -1.08 -11.61 10.05
N CYS A 476 -1.99 -10.72 10.40
CA CYS A 476 -1.81 -9.28 10.19
C CYS A 476 -1.55 -8.61 11.54
N SER A 477 -0.35 -8.09 11.73
CA SER A 477 0.05 -7.37 12.95
C SER A 477 -0.17 -5.88 12.81
N LEU A 478 -0.72 -5.25 13.85
CA LEU A 478 -0.93 -3.82 13.92
C LEU A 478 0.17 -3.17 14.76
N TRP A 479 0.74 -2.09 14.22
CA TRP A 479 1.85 -1.37 14.82
C TRP A 479 1.51 0.09 15.03
N LEU A 480 1.75 0.61 16.23
CA LEU A 480 1.65 2.05 16.52
C LEU A 480 3.03 2.66 16.73
N GLN A 481 3.20 3.87 16.19
CA GLN A 481 4.41 4.67 16.45
C GLN A 481 4.55 4.93 17.95
N GLN A 482 5.70 4.56 18.50
CA GLN A 482 6.08 4.86 19.86
C GLN A 482 7.07 6.02 19.85
N PHE A 483 6.65 7.15 20.43
CA PHE A 483 7.49 8.31 20.63
C PHE A 483 7.76 8.49 22.12
N ASN A 484 9.03 8.64 22.49
CA ASN A 484 9.44 8.96 23.84
C ASN A 484 9.91 10.43 23.92
N PRO A 485 9.12 11.35 24.53
CA PRO A 485 9.50 12.76 24.60
C PRO A 485 10.82 13.02 25.35
N SER A 486 11.19 12.14 26.29
CA SER A 486 12.45 12.25 27.03
C SER A 486 13.65 11.74 26.23
N LYS A 487 13.40 11.00 25.15
CA LYS A 487 14.42 10.40 24.27
C LYS A 487 13.96 10.49 22.81
N PRO A 488 13.95 11.68 22.21
CA PRO A 488 13.41 11.90 20.86
C PRO A 488 14.19 11.15 19.76
N ASP A 489 15.41 10.70 20.07
CA ASP A 489 16.26 9.89 19.20
C ASP A 489 15.96 8.37 19.29
N GLU A 490 15.07 7.96 20.19
CA GLU A 490 14.52 6.60 20.26
C GLU A 490 13.14 6.59 19.60
N TRP A 491 13.07 5.98 18.42
CA TRP A 491 11.81 5.72 17.73
C TRP A 491 11.65 4.22 17.48
N SER A 492 10.44 3.71 17.69
CA SER A 492 10.09 2.32 17.41
C SER A 492 8.61 2.18 17.07
N LEU A 493 8.26 1.01 16.56
CA LEU A 493 6.89 0.60 16.33
C LEU A 493 6.50 -0.45 17.38
N ARG A 494 5.47 -0.14 18.17
CA ARG A 494 4.94 -1.05 19.20
C ARG A 494 3.84 -1.92 18.59
N HIS A 495 3.96 -3.23 18.79
CA HIS A 495 2.92 -4.19 18.45
C HIS A 495 1.68 -3.99 19.34
N GLU A 496 0.54 -3.69 18.73
CA GLU A 496 -0.74 -3.46 19.42
C GLU A 496 -1.65 -4.68 19.44
N GLY A 497 -1.50 -5.59 18.46
CA GLY A 497 -2.26 -6.82 18.38
C GLY A 497 -2.28 -7.41 16.97
N ASN A 498 -3.01 -8.51 16.83
CA ASN A 498 -3.09 -9.26 15.57
C ASN A 498 -4.53 -9.48 15.13
N LEU A 499 -4.71 -9.48 13.82
CA LEU A 499 -5.83 -10.09 13.13
C LEU A 499 -5.36 -11.46 12.64
N HIS A 500 -5.74 -12.50 13.39
CA HIS A 500 -5.25 -13.86 13.15
C HIS A 500 -5.68 -14.40 11.78
N ALA A 501 -4.79 -15.09 11.07
CA ALA A 501 -4.93 -15.59 9.69
C ALA A 501 -5.40 -14.54 8.66
N PHE A 502 -5.42 -13.24 9.00
CA PHE A 502 -6.01 -12.23 8.13
C PHE A 502 -5.13 -11.94 6.91
N ALA A 503 -3.80 -11.96 7.07
CA ALA A 503 -2.88 -11.73 5.97
C ALA A 503 -2.97 -12.83 4.91
N TYR A 504 -3.21 -14.08 5.34
CA TYR A 504 -3.48 -15.20 4.44
C TYR A 504 -4.80 -15.00 3.67
N VAL A 505 -5.92 -14.76 4.36
CA VAL A 505 -7.22 -14.67 3.66
C VAL A 505 -7.31 -13.44 2.74
N GLN A 506 -6.69 -12.31 3.10
CA GLN A 506 -6.71 -11.11 2.25
C GLN A 506 -5.88 -11.28 0.97
N ALA A 507 -4.84 -12.13 0.99
CA ALA A 507 -4.03 -12.41 -0.21
C ALA A 507 -4.88 -13.02 -1.33
N SER A 508 -5.82 -13.91 -0.97
CA SER A 508 -6.79 -14.50 -1.92
C SER A 508 -7.83 -13.50 -2.48
N LYS A 509 -7.94 -12.28 -1.91
CA LYS A 509 -8.90 -11.26 -2.35
C LYS A 509 -8.24 -10.30 -3.33
N GLN A 510 -8.20 -10.68 -4.60
CA GLN A 510 -7.60 -9.86 -5.66
C GLN A 510 -8.41 -8.59 -5.99
N GLN A 511 -9.72 -8.63 -5.80
CA GLN A 511 -10.64 -7.52 -6.09
C GLN A 511 -10.90 -6.61 -4.88
N LYS A 512 -10.04 -6.67 -3.86
CA LYS A 512 -10.15 -5.83 -2.66
C LYS A 512 -9.89 -4.36 -3.02
N LYS A 513 -10.75 -3.47 -2.55
CA LYS A 513 -10.60 -2.01 -2.67
C LYS A 513 -10.25 -1.38 -1.34
N PHE A 514 -11.01 -1.71 -0.30
CA PHE A 514 -10.77 -1.19 1.06
C PHE A 514 -10.62 -2.33 2.05
N MET A 515 -9.75 -2.12 3.03
CA MET A 515 -9.54 -3.01 4.17
C MET A 515 -9.43 -2.15 5.43
N ASP A 516 -10.05 -2.63 6.51
CA ASP A 516 -9.96 -1.99 7.81
C ASP A 516 -10.25 -3.02 8.91
N CYS A 517 -10.07 -2.65 10.18
CA CYS A 517 -10.46 -3.44 11.33
C CYS A 517 -11.07 -2.59 12.43
N SER A 518 -11.76 -3.22 13.38
CA SER A 518 -12.23 -2.49 14.54
C SER A 518 -11.08 -2.01 15.42
N PRO A 519 -11.25 -0.88 16.13
CA PRO A 519 -10.25 -0.37 17.08
C PRO A 519 -9.82 -1.36 18.16
N ASP A 520 -10.72 -2.26 18.56
CA ASP A 520 -10.48 -3.33 19.53
C ASP A 520 -9.94 -4.64 18.91
N LEU A 521 -9.73 -4.65 17.59
CA LEU A 521 -9.29 -5.81 16.79
C LEU A 521 -10.25 -7.02 16.89
N GLY A 522 -11.51 -6.79 17.28
CA GLY A 522 -12.56 -7.79 17.33
C GLY A 522 -12.94 -8.35 15.95
N TYR A 523 -12.87 -7.51 14.91
CA TYR A 523 -13.11 -7.93 13.53
C TYR A 523 -12.22 -7.19 12.52
N ALA A 524 -12.07 -7.79 11.34
CA ALA A 524 -11.50 -7.20 10.15
C ALA A 524 -12.51 -7.26 9.00
N ILE A 525 -12.43 -6.32 8.07
CA ILE A 525 -13.36 -6.23 6.95
C ILE A 525 -12.61 -5.94 5.65
N ILE A 526 -13.04 -6.59 4.57
CA ILE A 526 -12.53 -6.37 3.21
C ILE A 526 -13.72 -6.01 2.33
N SER A 527 -13.67 -4.88 1.66
CA SER A 527 -14.67 -4.48 0.67
C SER A 527 -14.09 -4.58 -0.73
N GLU A 528 -14.83 -5.23 -1.63
CA GLU A 528 -14.63 -5.07 -3.08
C GLU A 528 -15.24 -3.75 -3.55
N SER A 529 -14.98 -3.39 -4.80
CA SER A 529 -15.49 -2.15 -5.39
C SER A 529 -17.01 -2.12 -5.57
N HIS A 530 -17.69 -3.27 -5.74
CA HIS A 530 -19.12 -3.29 -6.10
C HIS A 530 -19.95 -4.43 -5.49
N ARG A 531 -19.39 -5.63 -5.32
CA ARG A 531 -20.22 -6.84 -5.14
C ARG A 531 -20.23 -7.36 -3.71
N HIS A 532 -19.07 -7.48 -3.09
CA HIS A 532 -18.95 -8.20 -1.85
C HIS A 532 -18.22 -7.42 -0.77
N VAL A 533 -18.67 -7.64 0.46
CA VAL A 533 -17.96 -7.28 1.68
C VAL A 533 -17.74 -8.55 2.49
N PHE A 534 -16.50 -8.78 2.88
CA PHE A 534 -16.10 -9.93 3.68
C PHE A 534 -15.82 -9.47 5.11
N LEU A 535 -16.54 -10.03 6.08
CA LEU A 535 -16.39 -9.72 7.51
C LEU A 535 -15.76 -10.90 8.24
N TYR A 536 -14.64 -10.66 8.91
CA TYR A 536 -13.85 -11.66 9.62
C TYR A 536 -13.85 -11.36 11.12
N LYS A 537 -14.42 -12.25 11.93
CA LYS A 537 -14.42 -12.15 13.40
C LYS A 537 -13.50 -13.22 13.99
N SER A 538 -12.66 -12.84 14.95
CA SER A 538 -11.69 -13.77 15.58
C SER A 538 -12.34 -14.78 16.54
N LYS A 539 -13.61 -14.58 16.90
CA LYS A 539 -14.38 -15.46 17.80
C LYS A 539 -15.50 -16.18 17.04
N TYR A 540 -15.58 -17.49 17.23
CA TYR A 540 -16.71 -18.31 16.79
C TYR A 540 -17.28 -19.11 17.98
N ASP A 541 -18.25 -18.55 18.69
CA ASP A 541 -18.81 -19.17 19.91
C ASP A 541 -19.44 -20.55 19.65
N THR A 542 -19.99 -20.77 18.45
CA THR A 542 -20.63 -22.03 18.03
C THR A 542 -19.65 -23.17 17.74
N ALA A 543 -18.33 -22.90 17.67
CA ALA A 543 -17.30 -23.92 17.45
C ALA A 543 -16.80 -24.59 18.74
N SER A 544 -17.47 -24.36 19.88
CA SER A 544 -17.07 -24.94 21.17
C SER A 544 -16.90 -26.48 21.08
N GLY A 545 -15.70 -26.96 21.41
CA GLY A 545 -15.38 -28.39 21.42
C GLY A 545 -14.65 -28.96 20.18
N LEU A 546 -14.42 -28.17 19.13
CA LEU A 546 -13.57 -28.61 18.01
C LEU A 546 -12.12 -28.82 18.48
N ARG A 547 -11.60 -30.02 18.23
CA ARG A 547 -10.25 -30.46 18.63
C ARG A 547 -9.58 -31.19 17.49
N ASN A 548 -8.27 -31.02 17.38
CA ASN A 548 -7.46 -31.88 16.52
C ASN A 548 -7.49 -33.32 17.05
N ARG A 549 -7.41 -34.31 16.16
CA ARG A 549 -7.64 -35.75 16.45
C ARG A 549 -6.87 -36.27 17.66
N ASN A 550 -5.73 -35.66 18.00
CA ASN A 550 -4.93 -35.89 19.21
C ASN A 550 -4.36 -34.57 19.80
N GLY A 551 -5.01 -33.42 19.59
CA GLY A 551 -4.43 -32.10 19.87
C GLY A 551 -5.28 -31.22 20.80
N PRO A 552 -4.76 -30.02 21.13
CA PRO A 552 -5.49 -29.03 21.93
C PRO A 552 -6.76 -28.56 21.20
N GLN A 553 -7.62 -27.87 21.94
CA GLN A 553 -8.78 -27.20 21.35
C GLN A 553 -8.32 -26.08 20.41
N VAL A 554 -8.92 -26.07 19.22
CA VAL A 554 -8.59 -25.11 18.17
C VAL A 554 -9.53 -23.92 18.27
N SER A 555 -8.99 -22.73 18.07
CA SER A 555 -9.76 -21.49 17.95
C SER A 555 -10.07 -21.28 16.47
N ILE A 556 -11.33 -21.00 16.18
CA ILE A 556 -11.80 -20.76 14.81
C ILE A 556 -12.51 -19.40 14.79
N GLY A 557 -12.27 -18.63 13.75
CA GLY A 557 -12.98 -17.38 13.48
C GLY A 557 -14.22 -17.58 12.60
N LYS A 558 -15.10 -16.58 12.55
CA LYS A 558 -16.22 -16.52 11.60
C LYS A 558 -15.86 -15.65 10.41
N GLN A 559 -16.19 -16.10 9.20
CA GLN A 559 -16.23 -15.28 8.00
C GLN A 559 -17.70 -15.12 7.56
N HIS A 560 -18.12 -13.89 7.25
CA HIS A 560 -19.38 -13.63 6.57
C HIS A 560 -19.11 -13.06 5.19
N LEU A 561 -19.95 -13.44 4.23
CA LEU A 561 -20.01 -12.86 2.90
C LEU A 561 -21.29 -12.03 2.81
N ILE A 562 -21.14 -10.73 2.60
CA ILE A 562 -22.24 -9.78 2.46
C ILE A 562 -22.27 -9.33 1.00
N THR A 563 -23.40 -9.53 0.33
CA THR A 563 -23.60 -9.10 -1.06
C THR A 563 -24.22 -7.70 -1.08
N LEU A 564 -23.65 -6.80 -1.86
CA LEU A 564 -24.13 -5.44 -2.05
C LEU A 564 -25.12 -5.41 -3.22
N GLU A 565 -26.41 -5.25 -2.91
CA GLU A 565 -27.46 -5.20 -3.91
C GLU A 565 -27.70 -3.76 -4.40
N ASP A 566 -27.43 -3.51 -5.68
CA ASP A 566 -27.64 -2.23 -6.37
C ASP A 566 -27.18 -0.99 -5.57
N ALA A 567 -26.02 -1.09 -4.92
CA ALA A 567 -25.46 0.00 -4.12
C ALA A 567 -24.58 0.95 -4.97
N GLY A 568 -24.10 0.50 -6.14
CA GLY A 568 -23.09 1.20 -6.94
C GLY A 568 -21.66 0.94 -6.45
N GLU A 569 -20.70 1.74 -6.90
CA GLU A 569 -19.31 1.62 -6.44
C GLU A 569 -19.19 1.98 -4.95
N VAL A 570 -18.39 1.22 -4.20
CA VAL A 570 -17.98 1.56 -2.83
C VAL A 570 -16.92 2.66 -2.92
N LEU A 571 -17.21 3.81 -2.31
CA LEU A 571 -16.38 5.02 -2.32
C LEU A 571 -15.66 5.27 -0.99
N GLY A 572 -16.09 4.60 0.07
CA GLY A 572 -15.42 4.68 1.36
C GLY A 572 -15.87 3.63 2.35
N LEU A 573 -15.03 3.36 3.32
CA LEU A 573 -15.22 2.37 4.39
C LEU A 573 -14.68 2.93 5.70
N THR A 574 -15.46 2.81 6.78
CA THR A 574 -15.00 3.11 8.13
C THR A 574 -15.49 2.05 9.11
N THR A 575 -14.74 1.85 10.19
CA THR A 575 -15.05 0.85 11.22
C THR A 575 -15.17 1.48 12.61
N SER A 576 -16.10 0.93 13.38
CA SER A 576 -16.21 1.05 14.83
C SER A 576 -16.30 -0.35 15.45
N ASN A 577 -16.37 -0.47 16.77
CA ASN A 577 -16.49 -1.79 17.40
C ASN A 577 -17.86 -2.45 17.10
N ALA A 578 -18.93 -1.67 16.93
CA ALA A 578 -20.30 -2.17 16.77
C ALA A 578 -20.87 -2.03 15.35
N VAL A 579 -20.23 -1.25 14.48
CA VAL A 579 -20.71 -1.04 13.10
C VAL A 579 -19.53 -0.82 12.15
N ALA A 580 -19.66 -1.30 10.91
CA ALA A 580 -18.86 -0.81 9.79
C ALA A 580 -19.76 -0.01 8.85
N THR A 581 -19.32 1.16 8.42
CA THR A 581 -20.07 2.04 7.52
C THR A 581 -19.42 2.04 6.15
N LEU A 582 -20.21 1.80 5.11
CA LEU A 582 -19.78 1.92 3.72
C LEU A 582 -20.52 3.07 3.05
N LEU A 583 -19.74 3.92 2.38
CA LEU A 583 -20.26 4.93 1.47
C LEU A 583 -20.26 4.36 0.05
N THR A 584 -21.40 4.39 -0.63
CA THR A 584 -21.50 4.01 -2.03
C THR A 584 -22.05 5.16 -2.87
N GLU A 585 -22.03 5.03 -4.19
CA GLU A 585 -22.58 6.05 -5.10
C GLU A 585 -24.06 6.39 -4.84
N LYS A 586 -24.84 5.41 -4.34
CA LYS A 586 -26.30 5.52 -4.19
C LYS A 586 -26.77 5.62 -2.73
N CYS A 587 -26.06 5.00 -1.79
CA CYS A 587 -26.53 4.85 -0.42
C CYS A 587 -25.37 4.82 0.59
N VAL A 588 -25.71 4.98 1.86
CA VAL A 588 -24.85 4.62 2.99
C VAL A 588 -25.35 3.29 3.53
N LEU A 589 -24.42 2.34 3.72
CA LEU A 589 -24.71 1.03 4.28
C LEU A 589 -24.06 0.89 5.65
N PHE A 590 -24.82 0.39 6.62
CA PHE A 590 -24.34 0.09 7.95
C PHE A 590 -24.37 -1.42 8.16
N VAL A 591 -23.20 -2.03 8.25
CA VAL A 591 -23.01 -3.44 8.59
C VAL A 591 -22.99 -3.53 10.11
N GLN A 592 -24.05 -4.09 10.70
CA GLN A 592 -24.10 -4.26 12.15
C GLN A 592 -23.16 -5.37 12.59
N ILE A 593 -22.35 -5.09 13.59
CA ILE A 593 -21.40 -6.04 14.15
C ILE A 593 -21.99 -6.54 15.47
N ASP A 594 -22.64 -7.70 15.42
CA ASP A 594 -23.10 -8.33 16.65
C ASP A 594 -21.91 -8.64 17.57
N SER A 595 -22.03 -8.24 18.84
CA SER A 595 -21.04 -8.46 19.90
C SER A 595 -20.90 -9.91 20.30
#